data_AF-A0A365ZQ69-F1
#
_entry.id   AF-A0A365ZQ69-F1
#
_cell.length_a   1.000
_cell.length_b   1.000
_cell.length_c   1.000
_cell.angle_alpha   90.00
_cell.angle_beta   90.00
_cell.angle_gamma   90.00
#
_symmetry.space_group_name_H-M   'P 1'
#
loop_
_entity.id
_entity.type
_entity.pdbx_description
1 polymer ?
#
loop_
_entity_poly.entity_id
_entity_poly.type
_entity_poly.pdbx_seq_one_letter_code
_entity_poly.pdbx_strand_id
1 'polypeptide(L)'
;MTTPSETPRPGKEPAKQTFAAAGEDVDVVAISPVREEGMLADDALADPFGPDIEAKAKELAARYPQSRSALLPMLHLVQSVQGYVSQEGIAFCAHQLDLSEAEVSAVATFYTMYKRKPCGEHLVSVCTNTLCAALGGDAIYKRLQEHLGEDGKPLGHEETAGTPGEPGSVTIEHAECLAACDLGPVLQVNYEYYDNQTPEKAVELVDALRRGDKPAPSRGAPLSDFRSVELQLAGFFPEDDEAFRIDVDGPSQAVETLRGAQLAAERGWTAPAMSDDVPLPEVEAK
;
A
#
# COMPACT_ATOMS: atom_id res chain seq x y z
N MET A 1 47.58 -11.89 6.36
CA MET A 1 47.24 -12.41 5.02
C MET A 1 46.16 -13.45 5.19
N THR A 2 44.91 -13.00 5.31
CA THR A 2 43.71 -13.83 5.38
C THR A 2 43.24 -14.09 3.96
N THR A 3 43.11 -15.36 3.60
CA THR A 3 42.60 -15.81 2.30
C THR A 3 41.16 -15.32 2.08
N PRO A 4 40.76 -14.95 0.85
CA PRO A 4 39.38 -14.60 0.55
C PRO A 4 38.50 -15.85 0.71
N SER A 5 37.41 -15.71 1.45
CA SER A 5 36.33 -16.70 1.50
C SER A 5 35.78 -16.87 0.07
N GLU A 6 35.92 -18.08 -0.48
CA GLU A 6 35.33 -18.44 -1.77
C GLU A 6 33.80 -18.33 -1.68
N THR A 7 33.22 -17.50 -2.55
CA THR A 7 31.77 -17.46 -2.76
C THR A 7 31.34 -18.80 -3.38
N PRO A 8 30.41 -19.56 -2.78
CA PRO A 8 30.02 -20.86 -3.31
C PRO A 8 29.39 -20.72 -4.69
N ARG A 9 29.85 -21.52 -5.66
CA ARG A 9 29.21 -21.61 -6.98
C ARG A 9 27.91 -22.41 -6.88
N PRO A 10 26.81 -21.98 -7.52
CA PRO A 10 25.52 -22.67 -7.42
C PRO A 10 25.61 -24.09 -8.00
N GLY A 11 25.30 -25.08 -7.18
CA GLY A 11 25.22 -26.49 -7.56
C GLY A 11 23.92 -26.82 -8.30
N LYS A 12 23.85 -28.04 -8.86
CA LYS A 12 22.78 -28.51 -9.77
C LYS A 12 21.36 -28.60 -9.17
N GLU A 13 21.14 -28.31 -7.88
CA GLU A 13 19.82 -28.27 -7.24
C GLU A 13 19.71 -27.10 -6.22
N PRO A 14 19.62 -25.83 -6.67
CA PRO A 14 19.64 -24.68 -5.76
C PRO A 14 18.37 -24.55 -4.91
N ALA A 15 17.22 -25.06 -5.38
CA ALA A 15 15.94 -24.90 -4.71
C ALA A 15 15.85 -25.65 -3.36
N LYS A 16 16.39 -26.88 -3.27
CA LYS A 16 16.32 -27.67 -2.02
C LYS A 16 17.23 -27.14 -0.91
N GLN A 17 18.38 -26.57 -1.27
CA GLN A 17 19.31 -26.00 -0.29
C GLN A 17 18.83 -24.64 0.24
N THR A 18 18.11 -23.87 -0.58
CA THR A 18 17.54 -22.57 -0.17
C THR A 18 16.43 -22.76 0.88
N PHE A 19 15.63 -23.82 0.76
CA PHE A 19 14.56 -24.14 1.71
C PHE A 19 15.09 -24.48 3.12
N ALA A 20 16.27 -25.11 3.21
CA ALA A 20 16.88 -25.49 4.49
C ALA A 20 17.59 -24.33 5.22
N ALA A 21 17.74 -23.16 4.57
CA ALA A 21 18.39 -21.98 5.14
C ALA A 21 17.41 -20.93 5.70
N ALA A 22 16.10 -21.13 5.52
CA ALA A 22 15.07 -20.31 6.15
C ALA A 22 14.95 -20.72 7.63
N GLY A 23 15.28 -19.80 8.54
CA GLY A 23 15.05 -20.00 9.99
C GLY A 23 13.56 -19.98 10.33
N GLU A 24 13.21 -20.39 11.55
CA GLU A 24 11.81 -20.47 12.05
C GLU A 24 11.03 -19.14 11.98
N ASP A 25 11.70 -17.99 11.81
CA ASP A 25 11.10 -16.66 11.71
C ASP A 25 10.87 -16.16 10.26
N VAL A 26 11.20 -16.95 9.23
CA VAL A 26 10.88 -16.57 7.85
C VAL A 26 9.50 -17.12 7.51
N ASP A 27 8.50 -16.24 7.51
CA ASP A 27 7.13 -16.56 7.10
C ASP A 27 7.05 -16.72 5.57
N VAL A 28 7.69 -17.77 5.05
CA VAL A 28 7.46 -18.27 3.70
C VAL A 28 6.18 -19.08 3.78
N VAL A 29 5.03 -18.39 3.71
CA VAL A 29 3.79 -19.06 3.34
C VAL A 29 4.02 -19.60 1.93
N ALA A 30 4.40 -20.87 1.86
CA ALA A 30 4.54 -21.59 0.61
C ALA A 30 3.20 -21.48 -0.12
N ILE A 31 3.23 -20.95 -1.35
CA ILE A 31 2.11 -20.86 -2.28
C ILE A 31 1.82 -22.28 -2.80
N SER A 32 1.41 -23.16 -1.91
CA SER A 32 0.80 -24.42 -2.27
C SER A 32 -0.33 -24.65 -1.29
N PRO A 33 -1.60 -24.55 -1.70
CA PRO A 33 -2.63 -25.20 -0.91
C PRO A 33 -2.22 -26.67 -0.81
N VAL A 34 -2.24 -27.20 0.42
CA VAL A 34 -2.36 -28.63 0.60
C VAL A 34 -3.64 -28.99 -0.15
N ARG A 35 -3.48 -29.65 -1.32
CA ARG A 35 -4.59 -30.18 -2.10
C ARG A 35 -5.13 -31.40 -1.34
N GLU A 36 -5.93 -31.16 -0.31
CA GLU A 36 -6.81 -32.21 0.21
C GLU A 36 -7.97 -32.37 -0.79
N GLU A 37 -8.07 -33.59 -1.33
CA GLU A 37 -9.12 -33.99 -2.26
C GLU A 37 -10.50 -33.84 -1.60
N GLY A 38 -11.32 -32.88 -2.07
CA GLY A 38 -12.74 -32.83 -1.71
C GLY A 38 -13.39 -31.45 -1.53
N MET A 39 -12.66 -30.34 -1.69
CA MET A 39 -13.21 -29.00 -1.40
C MET A 39 -13.61 -28.15 -2.62
N LEU A 40 -13.66 -28.74 -3.82
CA LEU A 40 -14.23 -28.05 -4.98
C LEU A 40 -15.69 -28.46 -5.12
N ALA A 41 -16.59 -27.61 -4.60
CA ALA A 41 -17.87 -27.46 -5.25
C ALA A 41 -17.59 -26.88 -6.65
N ASP A 42 -18.02 -27.59 -7.69
CA ASP A 42 -17.93 -27.23 -9.10
C ASP A 42 -18.91 -26.08 -9.45
N ASP A 43 -19.04 -25.10 -8.55
CA ASP A 43 -19.70 -23.86 -8.86
C ASP A 43 -18.67 -23.05 -9.63
N ALA A 44 -18.89 -22.90 -10.94
CA ALA A 44 -18.12 -21.99 -11.78
C ALA A 44 -18.17 -20.59 -11.13
N LEU A 45 -17.13 -20.27 -10.36
CA LEU A 45 -16.93 -18.96 -9.76
C LEU A 45 -17.03 -17.96 -10.91
N ALA A 46 -17.98 -17.04 -10.81
CA ALA A 46 -18.13 -15.96 -11.77
C ALA A 46 -16.77 -15.29 -11.95
N ASP A 47 -16.30 -15.17 -13.20
CA ASP A 47 -15.05 -14.49 -13.50
C ASP A 47 -15.14 -13.06 -12.94
N PRO A 48 -14.34 -12.72 -11.91
CA PRO A 48 -14.41 -11.41 -11.29
C PRO A 48 -13.94 -10.30 -12.25
N PHE A 49 -13.20 -10.66 -13.30
CA PHE A 49 -12.62 -9.74 -14.27
C PHE A 49 -13.40 -9.75 -15.58
N GLY A 50 -14.67 -9.33 -15.51
CA GLY A 50 -15.55 -9.25 -16.68
C GLY A 50 -15.05 -8.28 -17.79
N PRO A 51 -15.80 -8.17 -18.91
CA PRO A 51 -15.36 -7.45 -20.11
C PRO A 51 -14.92 -6.00 -19.86
N ASP A 52 -15.56 -5.30 -18.92
CA ASP A 52 -15.21 -3.92 -18.57
C ASP A 52 -13.81 -3.84 -17.91
N ILE A 53 -13.47 -4.80 -17.04
CA ILE A 53 -12.15 -4.86 -16.41
C ILE A 53 -11.09 -5.27 -17.41
N GLU A 54 -11.39 -6.20 -18.33
CA GLU A 54 -10.48 -6.51 -19.43
C GLU A 54 -10.20 -5.30 -20.33
N ALA A 55 -11.23 -4.49 -20.62
CA ALA A 55 -11.07 -3.28 -21.42
C ALA A 55 -10.15 -2.28 -20.72
N LYS A 56 -10.34 -2.07 -19.42
CA LYS A 56 -9.45 -1.26 -18.58
C LYS A 56 -8.02 -1.79 -18.56
N ALA A 57 -7.82 -3.10 -18.40
CA ALA A 57 -6.49 -3.71 -18.43
C ALA A 57 -5.77 -3.49 -19.78
N LYS A 58 -6.50 -3.61 -20.90
CA LYS A 58 -5.96 -3.31 -22.24
C LYS A 58 -5.61 -1.83 -22.39
N GLU A 59 -6.43 -0.93 -21.86
CA GLU A 59 -6.12 0.50 -21.82
C GLU A 59 -4.83 0.77 -21.04
N LEU A 60 -4.67 0.17 -19.86
CA LEU A 60 -3.44 0.30 -19.06
C LEU A 60 -2.21 -0.17 -19.80
N ALA A 61 -2.26 -1.35 -20.43
CA ALA A 61 -1.15 -1.87 -21.23
C ALA A 61 -0.76 -0.92 -22.37
N ALA A 62 -1.75 -0.28 -23.01
CA ALA A 62 -1.54 0.65 -24.11
C ALA A 62 -0.93 1.99 -23.70
N ARG A 63 -0.92 2.35 -22.40
CA ARG A 63 -0.27 3.58 -21.89
C ARG A 63 1.26 3.51 -21.97
N TYR A 64 1.84 2.33 -22.19
CA TYR A 64 3.29 2.12 -22.15
C TYR A 64 3.83 1.52 -23.45
N PRO A 65 5.07 1.85 -23.84
CA PRO A 65 5.74 1.20 -24.97
C PRO A 65 5.97 -0.31 -24.78
N GLN A 66 6.06 -0.76 -23.52
CA GLN A 66 6.19 -2.17 -23.14
C GLN A 66 5.05 -2.53 -22.18
N SER A 67 4.25 -3.54 -22.51
CA SER A 67 3.08 -3.97 -21.73
C SER A 67 3.41 -4.24 -20.26
N ARG A 68 4.55 -4.90 -19.99
CA ARG A 68 5.02 -5.21 -18.63
C ARG A 68 5.09 -4.01 -17.68
N SER A 69 5.26 -2.78 -18.21
CA SER A 69 5.30 -1.55 -17.41
C SER A 69 3.95 -1.21 -16.78
N ALA A 70 2.85 -1.78 -17.29
CA ALA A 70 1.52 -1.64 -16.74
C ALA A 70 1.25 -2.55 -15.53
N LEU A 71 2.19 -3.40 -15.11
CA LEU A 71 1.95 -4.37 -14.03
C LEU A 71 1.54 -3.71 -12.71
N LEU A 72 2.18 -2.60 -12.34
CA LEU A 72 1.89 -1.89 -11.10
C LEU A 72 0.45 -1.34 -11.05
N PRO A 73 0.01 -0.51 -12.03
CA PRO A 73 -1.39 -0.06 -12.06
C PRO A 73 -2.38 -1.22 -12.29
N MET A 74 -1.98 -2.30 -12.95
CA MET A 74 -2.84 -3.47 -13.14
C MET A 74 -3.10 -4.24 -11.85
N LEU A 75 -2.12 -4.30 -10.93
CA LEU A 75 -2.32 -4.86 -9.60
C LEU A 75 -3.29 -3.99 -8.77
N HIS A 76 -3.22 -2.66 -8.88
CA HIS A 76 -4.25 -1.78 -8.29
C HIS A 76 -5.63 -2.02 -8.90
N LEU A 77 -5.73 -2.23 -10.22
CA LEU A 77 -6.99 -2.58 -10.87
C LEU A 77 -7.57 -3.90 -10.32
N VAL A 78 -6.73 -4.91 -10.07
CA VAL A 78 -7.16 -6.16 -9.40
C VAL A 78 -7.70 -5.89 -8.00
N GLN A 79 -7.01 -5.10 -7.18
CA GLN A 79 -7.47 -4.74 -5.84
C GLN A 79 -8.78 -3.95 -5.87
N SER A 80 -9.02 -3.14 -6.89
CA SER A 80 -10.29 -2.42 -7.04
C SER A 80 -11.50 -3.35 -7.21
N VAL A 81 -11.29 -4.56 -7.73
CA VAL A 81 -12.36 -5.55 -7.93
C VAL A 81 -12.53 -6.42 -6.68
N GLN A 82 -11.42 -6.96 -6.16
CA GLN A 82 -11.45 -8.01 -5.14
C GLN A 82 -11.15 -7.49 -3.73
N GLY A 83 -10.58 -6.30 -3.59
CA GLY A 83 -10.10 -5.73 -2.31
C GLY A 83 -8.73 -6.26 -1.87
N TYR A 84 -8.05 -7.05 -2.71
CA TYR A 84 -6.70 -7.59 -2.51
C TYR A 84 -6.23 -8.25 -3.82
N VAL A 85 -4.96 -8.63 -3.92
CA VAL A 85 -4.37 -9.38 -5.03
C VAL A 85 -4.53 -10.88 -4.78
N SER A 86 -5.56 -11.49 -5.38
CA SER A 86 -5.80 -12.94 -5.32
C SER A 86 -4.94 -13.72 -6.31
N GLN A 87 -4.96 -15.05 -6.24
CA GLN A 87 -4.29 -15.90 -7.24
C GLN A 87 -4.90 -15.72 -8.63
N GLU A 88 -6.22 -15.58 -8.72
CA GLU A 88 -6.93 -15.26 -9.96
C GLU A 88 -6.48 -13.91 -10.51
N GLY A 89 -6.28 -12.91 -9.63
CA GLY A 89 -5.73 -11.60 -10.00
C GLY A 89 -4.30 -11.69 -10.55
N ILE A 90 -3.45 -12.52 -9.94
CA ILE A 90 -2.10 -12.80 -10.44
C ILE A 90 -2.16 -13.42 -11.85
N ALA A 91 -3.01 -14.44 -12.04
CA ALA A 91 -3.20 -15.10 -13.33
C ALA A 91 -3.76 -14.15 -14.39
N PHE A 92 -4.70 -13.28 -14.01
CA PHE A 92 -5.25 -12.24 -14.86
C PHE A 92 -4.16 -11.29 -15.36
N CYS A 93 -3.35 -10.71 -14.46
CA CYS A 93 -2.25 -9.83 -14.82
C CYS A 93 -1.22 -10.53 -15.72
N ALA A 94 -0.88 -11.79 -15.41
CA ALA A 94 0.05 -12.59 -16.19
C ALA A 94 -0.43 -12.77 -17.63
N HIS A 95 -1.71 -13.12 -17.80
CA HIS A 95 -2.33 -13.28 -19.11
C HIS A 95 -2.41 -11.96 -19.89
N GLN A 96 -2.83 -10.85 -19.26
CA GLN A 96 -2.99 -9.56 -19.95
C GLN A 96 -1.66 -8.96 -20.42
N LEU A 97 -0.55 -9.25 -19.73
CA LEU A 97 0.74 -8.62 -19.98
C LEU A 97 1.77 -9.53 -20.65
N ASP A 98 1.43 -10.78 -20.94
CA ASP A 98 2.34 -11.83 -21.44
C ASP A 98 3.53 -12.03 -20.48
N LEU A 99 3.22 -12.20 -19.20
CA LEU A 99 4.17 -12.46 -18.11
C LEU A 99 3.89 -13.83 -17.49
N SER A 100 4.86 -14.36 -16.76
CA SER A 100 4.62 -15.51 -15.88
C SER A 100 3.93 -15.08 -14.57
N GLU A 101 3.11 -15.96 -13.98
CA GLU A 101 2.54 -15.75 -12.65
C GLU A 101 3.63 -15.53 -11.58
N ALA A 102 4.81 -16.15 -11.75
CA ALA A 102 5.94 -15.97 -10.85
C ALA A 102 6.50 -14.53 -10.89
N GLU A 103 6.59 -13.92 -12.07
CA GLU A 103 7.01 -12.52 -12.21
C GLU A 103 6.00 -11.58 -11.55
N VAL A 104 4.71 -11.82 -11.75
CA VAL A 104 3.64 -11.04 -11.13
C VAL A 104 3.65 -11.19 -9.61
N SER A 105 3.76 -12.42 -9.11
CA SER A 105 3.84 -12.73 -7.68
C SER A 105 5.06 -12.08 -7.02
N ALA A 106 6.21 -12.07 -7.70
CA ALA A 106 7.41 -11.39 -7.20
C ALA A 106 7.18 -9.89 -7.02
N VAL A 107 6.47 -9.23 -7.93
CA VAL A 107 6.15 -7.80 -7.81
C VAL A 107 5.09 -7.56 -6.72
N ALA A 108 4.04 -8.38 -6.68
CA ALA A 108 2.96 -8.28 -5.69
C ALA A 108 3.46 -8.52 -4.25
N THR A 109 4.53 -9.28 -4.07
CA THR A 109 5.15 -9.52 -2.76
C THR A 109 6.22 -8.49 -2.39
N PHE A 110 6.80 -7.82 -3.39
CA PHE A 110 7.84 -6.81 -3.18
C PHE A 110 7.28 -5.47 -2.69
N TYR A 111 6.14 -5.04 -3.22
CA TYR A 111 5.50 -3.77 -2.84
C TYR A 111 4.39 -4.01 -1.81
N THR A 112 4.49 -3.37 -0.65
CA THR A 112 3.56 -3.53 0.48
C THR A 112 2.16 -2.97 0.23
N MET A 113 1.98 -2.14 -0.80
CA MET A 113 0.66 -1.61 -1.18
C MET A 113 -0.24 -2.67 -1.80
N TYR A 114 0.35 -3.74 -2.35
CA TYR A 114 -0.40 -4.87 -2.90
C TYR A 114 -0.73 -5.85 -1.79
N LYS A 115 -1.95 -5.72 -1.27
CA LYS A 115 -2.51 -6.54 -0.21
C LYS A 115 -2.72 -7.95 -0.71
N ARG A 116 -2.18 -8.93 0.01
CA ARG A 116 -2.26 -10.35 -0.35
C ARG A 116 -3.31 -11.10 0.45
N LYS A 117 -4.01 -10.39 1.34
CA LYS A 117 -5.12 -10.88 2.15
C LYS A 117 -6.33 -9.96 1.93
N PRO A 118 -7.57 -10.47 2.02
CA PRO A 118 -8.77 -9.65 1.89
C PRO A 118 -8.78 -8.47 2.87
N CYS A 119 -8.81 -7.25 2.33
CA CYS A 119 -8.93 -6.03 3.13
C CYS A 119 -10.39 -5.65 3.40
N GLY A 120 -10.59 -4.89 4.47
CA GLY A 120 -11.85 -4.24 4.78
C GLY A 120 -12.20 -3.13 3.78
N GLU A 121 -13.35 -2.50 3.98
CA GLU A 121 -13.72 -1.26 3.28
C GLU A 121 -12.71 -0.14 3.56
N HIS A 122 -12.07 -0.18 4.73
CA HIS A 122 -11.08 0.79 5.17
C HIS A 122 -9.77 0.11 5.54
N LEU A 123 -8.69 0.51 4.87
CA LEU A 123 -7.31 0.22 5.27
C LEU A 123 -6.78 1.39 6.11
N VAL A 124 -6.48 1.14 7.38
CA VAL A 124 -5.94 2.11 8.33
C VAL A 124 -4.45 1.83 8.56
N SER A 125 -3.62 2.68 7.97
CA SER A 125 -2.15 2.58 8.03
C SER A 125 -1.61 3.53 9.09
N VAL A 126 -0.99 2.99 10.14
CA VAL A 126 -0.44 3.79 11.25
C VAL A 126 1.07 3.92 11.09
N CYS A 127 1.59 5.14 10.96
CA CYS A 127 3.04 5.36 10.91
C CYS A 127 3.68 5.05 12.27
N THR A 128 4.53 4.03 12.31
CA THR A 128 5.31 3.64 13.50
C THR A 128 6.81 3.86 13.29
N ASN A 129 7.20 4.56 12.24
CA ASN A 129 8.60 4.94 12.05
C ASN A 129 9.03 5.99 13.11
N THR A 130 10.32 6.02 13.40
CA THR A 130 11.05 6.79 14.42
C THR A 130 10.36 8.05 14.94
N LEU A 131 10.03 9.01 14.07
CA LEU A 131 9.44 10.27 14.52
C LEU A 131 8.00 10.11 15.02
N CYS A 132 7.16 9.38 14.26
CA CYS A 132 5.79 9.13 14.70
C CYS A 132 5.78 8.24 15.94
N ALA A 133 6.64 7.22 16.02
CA ALA A 133 6.82 6.41 17.23
C ALA A 133 7.13 7.27 18.46
N ALA A 134 8.10 8.20 18.35
CA ALA A 134 8.45 9.13 19.43
C ALA A 134 7.30 10.05 19.85
N LEU A 135 6.38 10.37 18.93
CA LEU A 135 5.21 11.21 19.16
C LEU A 135 3.95 10.42 19.58
N GLY A 136 4.01 9.09 19.63
CA GLY A 136 2.89 8.23 20.07
C GLY A 136 2.29 7.29 19.02
N GLY A 137 2.91 7.15 17.85
CA GLY A 137 2.47 6.24 16.78
C GLY A 137 2.35 4.78 17.23
N ASP A 138 3.32 4.28 18.00
CA ASP A 138 3.27 2.92 18.57
C ASP A 138 2.11 2.75 19.55
N ALA A 139 1.83 3.80 20.34
CA ALA A 139 0.72 3.79 21.29
C ALA A 139 -0.64 3.81 20.55
N ILE A 140 -0.74 4.55 19.44
CA ILE A 140 -1.92 4.54 18.57
C ILE A 140 -2.12 3.15 17.97
N TYR A 141 -1.09 2.57 17.36
CA TYR A 141 -1.21 1.27 16.71
C TYR A 141 -1.66 0.21 17.71
N LYS A 142 -0.97 0.11 18.86
CA LYS A 142 -1.34 -0.82 19.94
C LYS A 142 -2.78 -0.62 20.42
N ARG A 143 -3.20 0.64 20.60
CA ARG A 143 -4.56 0.96 21.04
C ARG A 143 -5.61 0.48 20.02
N LEU A 144 -5.35 0.64 18.73
CA LEU A 144 -6.23 0.13 17.67
C LEU A 144 -6.26 -1.40 17.63
N GLN A 145 -5.12 -2.07 17.79
CA GLN A 145 -5.07 -3.54 17.88
C GLN A 145 -5.96 -4.06 19.02
N GLU A 146 -5.86 -3.45 20.20
CA GLU A 146 -6.67 -3.83 21.38
C GLU A 146 -8.16 -3.50 21.20
N HIS A 147 -8.47 -2.37 20.57
CA HIS A 147 -9.85 -1.89 20.41
C HIS A 147 -10.63 -2.66 19.34
N LEU A 148 -9.97 -3.04 18.24
CA LEU A 148 -10.57 -3.78 17.13
C LEU A 148 -10.47 -5.30 17.29
N GLY A 149 -9.64 -5.77 18.23
CA GLY A 149 -9.51 -7.19 18.55
C GLY A 149 -10.77 -7.76 19.20
N GLU A 150 -11.02 -9.04 18.96
CA GLU A 150 -12.16 -9.79 19.53
C GLU A 150 -11.65 -10.97 20.37
N ASP A 151 -12.49 -11.47 21.29
CA ASP A 151 -12.18 -12.63 22.15
C ASP A 151 -10.84 -12.56 22.92
N GLY A 152 -10.42 -11.33 23.27
CA GLY A 152 -9.17 -11.10 23.98
C GLY A 152 -7.91 -11.25 23.12
N LYS A 153 -8.04 -11.40 21.80
CA LYS A 153 -6.93 -11.37 20.85
C LYS A 153 -6.85 -9.98 20.18
N PRO A 154 -5.76 -9.22 20.36
CA PRO A 154 -5.54 -7.98 19.61
C PRO A 154 -5.46 -8.25 18.10
N LEU A 155 -6.00 -7.32 17.30
CA LEU A 155 -5.95 -7.40 15.84
C LEU A 155 -4.49 -7.26 15.34
N GLY A 156 -4.06 -8.15 14.45
CA GLY A 156 -2.70 -8.17 13.90
C GLY A 156 -2.45 -7.18 12.76
N HIS A 157 -1.20 -7.13 12.29
CA HIS A 157 -0.82 -6.44 11.06
C HIS A 157 -1.50 -7.08 9.84
N GLU A 158 -2.16 -6.27 9.02
CA GLU A 158 -2.97 -6.69 7.87
C GLU A 158 -4.08 -7.68 8.24
N GLU A 159 -4.58 -7.65 9.49
CA GLU A 159 -5.81 -8.33 9.89
C GLU A 159 -6.99 -7.37 9.81
N THR A 160 -8.18 -7.92 9.56
CA THR A 160 -9.43 -7.17 9.34
C THR A 160 -10.41 -7.42 10.46
N ALA A 161 -10.93 -6.36 11.08
CA ALA A 161 -12.11 -6.41 11.93
C ALA A 161 -13.39 -6.29 11.09
N GLY A 162 -14.35 -7.18 11.33
CA GLY A 162 -15.53 -7.36 10.49
C GLY A 162 -15.27 -8.27 9.27
N THR A 163 -16.24 -8.36 8.36
CA THR A 163 -16.12 -9.14 7.13
C THR A 163 -15.40 -8.31 6.06
N PRO A 164 -14.26 -8.75 5.50
CA PRO A 164 -13.53 -8.01 4.47
C PRO A 164 -14.42 -7.55 3.31
N GLY A 165 -14.30 -6.29 2.91
CA GLY A 165 -15.07 -5.65 1.85
C GLY A 165 -16.51 -5.25 2.22
N GLU A 166 -17.02 -5.65 3.39
CA GLU A 166 -18.35 -5.22 3.85
C GLU A 166 -18.30 -3.82 4.49
N PRO A 167 -19.42 -3.07 4.47
CA PRO A 167 -19.48 -1.73 5.04
C PRO A 167 -18.98 -1.66 6.49
N GLY A 168 -18.07 -0.72 6.76
CA GLY A 168 -17.48 -0.50 8.08
C GLY A 168 -16.45 -1.55 8.51
N SER A 169 -16.05 -2.48 7.64
CA SER A 169 -14.92 -3.37 7.93
C SER A 169 -13.58 -2.63 7.85
N VAL A 170 -12.68 -2.92 8.79
CA VAL A 170 -11.43 -2.16 8.98
C VAL A 170 -10.23 -3.11 9.03
N THR A 171 -9.31 -2.95 8.09
CA THR A 171 -7.97 -3.54 8.16
C THR A 171 -7.02 -2.55 8.81
N ILE A 172 -6.15 -3.00 9.72
CA ILE A 172 -5.09 -2.15 10.26
C ILE A 172 -3.72 -2.66 9.84
N GLU A 173 -2.78 -1.73 9.66
CA GLU A 173 -1.39 -2.06 9.45
C GLU A 173 -0.46 -1.08 10.17
N HIS A 174 0.66 -1.60 10.69
CA HIS A 174 1.83 -0.76 10.89
C HIS A 174 2.34 -0.39 9.50
N ALA A 175 2.50 0.91 9.28
CA ALA A 175 3.18 1.46 8.13
C ALA A 175 4.50 2.10 8.55
N GLU A 176 5.45 2.09 7.62
CA GLU A 176 6.69 2.85 7.75
C GLU A 176 6.44 4.35 7.56
N CYS A 177 7.45 5.11 7.14
CA CYS A 177 7.32 6.55 6.96
C CYS A 177 6.26 6.90 5.89
N LEU A 178 5.19 7.60 6.30
CA LEU A 178 4.16 8.15 5.42
C LEU A 178 4.49 9.56 4.89
N ALA A 179 5.75 10.00 5.05
CA ALA A 179 6.28 11.27 4.54
C ALA A 179 5.55 12.57 4.99
N ALA A 180 4.90 12.54 6.16
CA ALA A 180 4.19 13.69 6.75
C ALA A 180 4.69 13.99 8.19
N CYS A 181 6.00 13.95 8.36
CA CYS A 181 6.67 14.05 9.66
C CYS A 181 6.42 15.37 10.40
N ASP A 182 6.17 16.46 9.68
CA ASP A 182 5.82 17.77 10.21
C ASP A 182 4.44 17.80 10.90
N LEU A 183 3.65 16.73 10.75
CA LEU A 183 2.28 16.60 11.24
C LEU A 183 2.06 15.31 12.07
N GLY A 184 3.15 14.70 12.56
CA GLY A 184 3.10 13.44 13.30
C GLY A 184 2.42 13.54 14.68
N PRO A 185 1.84 12.43 15.19
CA PRO A 185 1.67 11.13 14.55
C PRO A 185 0.66 11.13 13.39
N VAL A 186 0.98 10.39 12.33
CA VAL A 186 0.18 10.36 11.09
C VAL A 186 -0.42 8.97 10.87
N LEU A 187 -1.69 8.97 10.45
CA LEU A 187 -2.39 7.81 9.93
C LEU A 187 -2.79 8.08 8.48
N GLN A 188 -2.95 7.02 7.71
CA GLN A 188 -3.72 7.05 6.48
C GLN A 188 -4.96 6.17 6.62
N VAL A 189 -6.06 6.58 6.03
CA VAL A 189 -7.22 5.71 5.78
C VAL A 189 -7.44 5.70 4.28
N ASN A 190 -7.34 4.53 3.64
CA ASN A 190 -7.45 4.39 2.18
C ASN A 190 -6.57 5.42 1.44
N TYR A 191 -5.31 5.56 1.90
CA TYR A 191 -4.30 6.50 1.39
C TYR A 191 -4.54 8.00 1.64
N GLU A 192 -5.65 8.38 2.26
CA GLU A 192 -5.93 9.76 2.67
C GLU A 192 -5.36 10.07 4.05
N TYR A 193 -4.85 11.28 4.25
CA TYR A 193 -4.08 11.63 5.45
C TYR A 193 -4.96 12.08 6.62
N TYR A 194 -4.65 11.53 7.79
CA TYR A 194 -5.18 11.94 9.09
C TYR A 194 -4.00 12.31 9.99
N ASP A 195 -3.75 13.61 10.08
CA ASP A 195 -2.61 14.20 10.77
C ASP A 195 -2.89 14.47 12.26
N ASN A 196 -1.83 14.73 13.04
CA ASN A 196 -1.89 15.12 14.46
C ASN A 196 -2.79 14.18 15.31
N GLN A 197 -2.65 12.88 15.06
CA GLN A 197 -3.48 11.87 15.71
C GLN A 197 -3.01 11.57 17.13
N THR A 198 -3.96 11.19 17.97
CA THR A 198 -3.73 10.65 19.31
C THR A 198 -4.42 9.29 19.40
N PRO A 199 -4.09 8.45 20.40
CA PRO A 199 -4.77 7.17 20.59
C PRO A 199 -6.30 7.30 20.67
N GLU A 200 -6.82 8.37 21.28
CA GLU A 200 -8.25 8.64 21.41
C GLU A 200 -8.87 9.02 20.07
N LYS A 201 -8.26 9.97 19.34
CA LYS A 201 -8.75 10.39 18.02
C LYS A 201 -8.72 9.25 17.00
N ALA A 202 -7.70 8.39 17.06
CA ALA A 202 -7.60 7.23 16.18
C ALA A 202 -8.73 6.22 16.44
N VAL A 203 -9.09 5.99 17.71
CA VAL A 203 -10.25 5.16 18.07
C VAL A 203 -11.56 5.80 17.59
N GLU A 204 -11.74 7.11 17.82
CA GLU A 204 -12.92 7.85 17.34
C GLU A 204 -13.07 7.77 15.81
N LEU A 205 -11.96 7.90 15.09
CA LEU A 205 -11.88 7.76 13.63
C LEU A 205 -12.35 6.37 13.21
N VAL A 206 -11.75 5.31 13.74
CA VAL A 206 -12.11 3.92 13.40
C VAL A 206 -13.56 3.59 13.77
N ASP A 207 -14.05 4.06 14.91
CA ASP A 207 -15.45 3.86 15.30
C ASP A 207 -16.41 4.59 14.36
N ALA A 208 -16.03 5.75 13.81
CA ALA A 208 -16.79 6.44 12.79
C ALA A 208 -16.86 5.63 11.49
N LEU A 209 -15.72 5.12 11.02
CA LEU A 209 -15.65 4.24 9.85
C LEU A 209 -16.55 3.00 10.02
N ARG A 210 -16.52 2.35 11.20
CA ARG A 210 -17.36 1.20 11.52
C ARG A 210 -18.87 1.49 11.51
N ARG A 211 -19.27 2.75 11.70
CA ARG A 211 -20.68 3.18 11.58
C ARG A 211 -21.06 3.56 10.14
N GLY A 212 -20.12 3.52 9.20
CA GLY A 212 -20.30 3.97 7.82
C GLY A 212 -20.12 5.48 7.63
N ASP A 213 -19.64 6.19 8.66
CA ASP A 213 -19.27 7.59 8.53
C ASP A 213 -17.97 7.69 7.69
N LYS A 214 -17.82 8.76 6.90
CA LYS A 214 -16.59 9.06 6.15
C LYS A 214 -16.02 10.40 6.62
N PRO A 215 -15.29 10.45 7.76
CA PRO A 215 -14.73 11.69 8.28
C PRO A 215 -13.77 12.31 7.26
N ALA A 216 -13.88 13.62 7.05
CA ALA A 216 -13.00 14.31 6.10
C ALA A 216 -11.52 14.17 6.55
N PRO A 217 -10.61 13.85 5.62
CA PRO A 217 -9.18 13.80 5.93
C PRO A 217 -8.63 15.20 6.21
N SER A 218 -7.50 15.27 6.92
CA SER A 218 -6.81 16.54 7.15
C SER A 218 -6.17 17.06 5.87
N ARG A 219 -5.71 16.14 5.02
CA ARG A 219 -5.11 16.42 3.72
C ARG A 219 -5.46 15.32 2.72
N GLY A 220 -5.58 15.72 1.46
CA GLY A 220 -5.96 14.84 0.35
C GLY A 220 -7.45 14.91 0.00
N ALA A 221 -7.92 13.96 -0.81
CA ALA A 221 -9.26 13.95 -1.39
C ALA A 221 -10.31 13.45 -0.38
N PRO A 222 -11.61 13.70 -0.60
CA PRO A 222 -12.63 13.14 0.28
C PRO A 222 -12.53 11.61 0.38
N LEU A 223 -12.63 11.09 1.61
CA LEU A 223 -12.46 9.66 1.86
C LEU A 223 -13.46 8.81 1.05
N SER A 224 -12.95 7.84 0.29
CA SER A 224 -13.72 6.77 -0.36
C SER A 224 -13.50 5.41 0.33
N ASP A 225 -14.10 4.35 -0.21
CA ASP A 225 -13.74 2.98 0.17
C ASP A 225 -12.43 2.52 -0.49
N PHE A 226 -11.86 1.43 0.02
CA PHE A 226 -10.57 0.89 -0.43
C PHE A 226 -10.60 0.48 -1.91
N ARG A 227 -11.68 -0.13 -2.39
CA ARG A 227 -11.78 -0.56 -3.78
C ARG A 227 -11.85 0.63 -4.74
N SER A 228 -12.56 1.69 -4.35
CA SER A 228 -12.65 2.93 -5.11
C SER A 228 -11.29 3.64 -5.24
N VAL A 229 -10.52 3.76 -4.15
CA VAL A 229 -9.19 4.39 -4.23
C VAL A 229 -8.20 3.54 -5.04
N GLU A 230 -8.30 2.21 -4.97
CA GLU A 230 -7.50 1.30 -5.80
C GLU A 230 -7.79 1.48 -7.30
N LEU A 231 -9.04 1.77 -7.67
CA LEU A 231 -9.38 2.11 -9.05
C LEU A 231 -8.74 3.43 -9.50
N GLN A 232 -8.73 4.43 -8.62
CA GLN A 232 -8.07 5.72 -8.85
C GLN A 232 -6.54 5.54 -8.96
N LEU A 233 -5.92 4.73 -8.10
CA LEU A 233 -4.48 4.40 -8.15
C LEU A 233 -4.09 3.60 -9.40
N ALA A 234 -5.00 2.78 -9.93
CA ALA A 234 -4.84 2.18 -11.25
C ALA A 234 -4.86 3.23 -12.39
N GLY A 235 -5.26 4.47 -12.09
CA GLY A 235 -5.32 5.60 -13.02
C GLY A 235 -6.64 5.70 -13.75
N PHE A 236 -7.74 5.27 -13.12
CA PHE A 236 -9.10 5.47 -13.60
C PHE A 236 -9.86 6.40 -12.66
N PHE A 237 -10.25 7.55 -13.18
CA PHE A 237 -10.99 8.57 -12.45
C PHE A 237 -12.37 8.79 -13.10
N PRO A 238 -13.32 9.45 -12.41
CA PRO A 238 -14.57 9.88 -13.03
C PRO A 238 -14.33 10.74 -14.28
N GLU A 239 -15.15 10.54 -15.32
CA GLU A 239 -15.09 11.35 -16.55
C GLU A 239 -15.66 12.76 -16.36
N ASP A 240 -16.50 12.95 -15.35
CA ASP A 240 -17.06 14.26 -15.02
C ASP A 240 -15.99 15.16 -14.40
N ASP A 241 -15.74 16.33 -15.00
CA ASP A 241 -14.70 17.26 -14.57
C ASP A 241 -14.86 17.72 -13.12
N GLU A 242 -16.10 17.90 -12.63
CA GLU A 242 -16.35 18.33 -11.25
C GLU A 242 -16.02 17.20 -10.27
N ALA A 243 -16.48 15.98 -10.55
CA ALA A 243 -16.13 14.79 -9.78
C ALA A 243 -14.62 14.48 -9.81
N PHE A 244 -13.98 14.59 -10.98
CA PHE A 244 -12.54 14.44 -11.13
C PHE A 244 -11.80 15.44 -10.23
N ARG A 245 -12.20 16.71 -10.25
CA ARG A 245 -11.60 17.73 -9.39
C ARG A 245 -11.78 17.41 -7.92
N ILE A 246 -12.94 16.95 -7.51
CA ILE A 246 -13.17 16.55 -6.11
C ILE A 246 -12.20 15.42 -5.70
N ASP A 247 -11.96 14.46 -6.59
CA ASP A 247 -11.09 13.30 -6.35
C ASP A 247 -9.58 13.65 -6.34
N VAL A 248 -9.16 14.79 -6.92
CA VAL A 248 -7.73 15.15 -7.02
C VAL A 248 -7.36 16.44 -6.31
N ASP A 249 -8.30 17.38 -6.16
CA ASP A 249 -8.09 18.68 -5.53
C ASP A 249 -8.36 18.57 -4.02
N GLY A 250 -7.38 18.06 -3.29
CA GLY A 250 -7.36 18.03 -1.83
C GLY A 250 -6.42 19.08 -1.21
N PRO A 251 -6.64 19.51 0.04
CA PRO A 251 -5.64 20.31 0.76
C PRO A 251 -4.32 19.53 0.84
N SER A 252 -3.28 20.03 0.18
CA SER A 252 -1.95 19.38 0.16
C SER A 252 -0.93 20.07 1.06
N GLN A 253 -1.24 21.27 1.54
CA GLN A 253 -0.35 22.11 2.33
C GLN A 253 -0.85 22.23 3.76
N ALA A 254 0.07 22.13 4.72
CA ALA A 254 -0.19 22.50 6.11
C ALA A 254 0.57 23.76 6.50
N VAL A 255 0.12 24.43 7.56
CA VAL A 255 0.75 25.68 8.05
C VAL A 255 2.17 25.38 8.52
N GLU A 256 2.37 24.22 9.13
CA GLU A 256 3.63 23.66 9.59
C GLU A 256 4.64 23.57 8.44
N THR A 257 4.22 23.04 7.29
CA THR A 257 5.03 22.91 6.08
C THR A 257 5.50 24.27 5.56
N LEU A 258 4.62 25.29 5.59
CA LEU A 258 4.91 26.62 5.07
C LEU A 258 5.64 27.53 6.07
N ARG A 259 5.76 27.11 7.34
CA ARG A 259 6.23 27.99 8.42
C ARG A 259 7.62 28.56 8.17
N GLY A 260 8.53 27.74 7.65
CA GLY A 260 9.89 28.17 7.31
C GLY A 260 9.89 29.25 6.21
N ALA A 261 9.09 29.07 5.16
CA ALA A 261 8.98 30.01 4.06
C ALA A 261 8.37 31.35 4.51
N GLN A 262 7.34 31.31 5.34
CA GLN A 262 6.72 32.52 5.92
C GLN A 262 7.73 33.30 6.77
N LEU A 263 8.46 32.62 7.65
CA LEU A 263 9.49 33.25 8.48
C LEU A 263 10.62 33.86 7.64
N ALA A 264 11.02 33.21 6.55
CA ALA A 264 12.00 33.75 5.63
C ALA A 264 11.50 35.04 4.97
N ALA A 265 10.25 35.05 4.49
CA ALA A 265 9.64 36.23 3.89
C ALA A 265 9.50 37.39 4.89
N GLU A 266 9.00 37.12 6.11
CA GLU A 266 8.86 38.11 7.18
C GLU A 266 10.20 38.77 7.56
N ARG A 267 11.29 38.01 7.51
CA ARG A 267 12.63 38.46 7.89
C ARG A 267 13.49 38.95 6.73
N GLY A 268 12.96 38.91 5.51
CA GLY A 268 13.72 39.24 4.30
C GLY A 268 14.92 38.31 4.05
N TRP A 269 14.83 37.06 4.50
CA TRP A 269 15.87 36.07 4.26
C TRP A 269 15.80 35.56 2.81
N THR A 270 16.94 35.60 2.13
CA THR A 270 17.12 35.03 0.80
C THR A 270 18.21 33.99 0.85
N ALA A 271 18.03 32.88 0.12
CA ALA A 271 19.11 31.92 -0.05
C ALA A 271 20.34 32.61 -0.69
N PRO A 272 21.57 32.26 -0.29
CA PRO A 272 22.76 32.69 -1.02
C PRO A 272 22.68 32.23 -2.47
N ALA A 273 23.32 32.98 -3.38
CA ALA A 273 23.44 32.53 -4.77
C ALA A 273 24.20 31.20 -4.81
N MET A 274 23.57 30.16 -5.36
CA MET A 274 24.26 28.93 -5.74
C MET A 274 25.13 29.24 -6.96
N SER A 275 26.40 28.84 -6.93
CA SER A 275 27.27 28.97 -8.10
C SER A 275 26.77 28.05 -9.20
N ASP A 276 26.71 28.53 -10.44
CA ASP A 276 26.46 27.67 -11.61
C ASP A 276 27.68 26.77 -11.91
N ASP A 277 28.87 27.19 -11.45
CA ASP A 277 30.13 26.48 -11.62
C ASP A 277 30.50 25.66 -10.38
N VAL A 278 29.61 24.76 -9.93
CA VAL A 278 29.99 23.76 -8.91
C VAL A 278 30.71 22.62 -9.63
N PRO A 279 32.04 22.41 -9.41
CA PRO A 279 32.73 21.29 -10.02
C PRO A 279 32.13 19.99 -9.50
N LEU A 280 31.47 19.25 -10.40
CA LEU A 280 31.00 17.91 -10.10
C LEU A 280 32.22 17.01 -9.85
N PRO A 281 32.16 16.08 -8.88
CA PRO A 281 33.22 15.09 -8.72
C PRO A 281 33.38 14.30 -10.02
N GLU A 282 34.62 13.98 -10.41
CA GLU A 282 34.88 13.09 -11.52
C GLU A 282 34.21 11.74 -11.23
N VAL A 283 33.18 11.40 -12.02
CA VAL A 283 32.54 10.10 -11.95
C VAL A 283 33.31 9.20 -12.91
N GLU A 284 33.90 8.11 -12.41
CA GLU A 284 34.49 7.09 -13.28
C GLU A 284 33.43 6.62 -14.27
N ALA A 285 33.74 6.70 -15.57
CA ALA A 285 32.87 6.19 -16.61
C ALA A 285 32.70 4.68 -16.40
N LYS A 286 31.46 4.25 -16.14
CA LYS A 286 31.08 2.83 -16.06
C LYS A 286 31.07 2.18 -17.43
#